data_AF-A0A9N9A988-F1
#
_entry.id   AF-A0A9N9A988-F1
#
_cell.length_a   1.000
_cell.length_b   1.000
_cell.length_c   1.000
_cell.angle_alpha   90.00
_cell.angle_beta   90.00
_cell.angle_gamma   90.00
#
_symmetry.space_group_name_H-M   'P 1'
#
loop_
_entity.id
_entity.type
_entity.pdbx_description
1 polymer ?
#
loop_
_entity_poly.entity_id
_entity_poly.type
_entity_poly.pdbx_seq_one_letter_code
_entity_poly.pdbx_strand_id
1 'polypeptide(L)'
;MAAINLNGYVGFDSITQQIEKKLLKRGFQFNVIVVGQTGLGKSTLINTIFAAHLIDSKGRVNVDEPFRQTTEIQTVSHLIEENGIRLRLNIVDTPGYGDQVNNENCWEPIIKYIKDQHSAYLRKELTALRERYIQDTRIHCCLFFIAPTGHALKPIDIVVLKKLSEVVNVVPVIAKSDSLTLQERDAFKQRIKSELAHHNIKLYPYDSEELDENERNLNESIKSLIPFAIVGSEKNVIIDGKSVRGRRNRWGQFPRIGVAIGDQILDLSSISSLFEKHVPELKNPASVFSQSSLNLFMSLGKPIWQATRKFLQFILSADTPELRDNHELRVKAFIPQKDATLHLPATIGDYTDFYASKEHASNVGTMFRGKDNALMPNWIHLPVGYHGRASSIVLSGTNIKRPNGQRLIAKDQPPIFGPSLKLDYELEMAFFVGVGNELGEPIPIEQARNHIFGMVLMNDWSARDIQAWEYVPLGPFLGKNFGTSISPWVVTLEALEPFLVQGQQQTEDSRGSLLEITWNGQNEIEFEGDIKRKFIEDDDEVVLTGYCQGDGYLIGFGECAGKIISNRAK
;
A
#
# COMPACT_ATOMS: atom_id res chain seq x y z
N MET A 1 -55.25 50.04 -18.30
CA MET A 1 -53.78 49.92 -18.18
C MET A 1 -53.46 49.90 -16.69
N ALA A 2 -53.12 48.74 -16.13
CA ALA A 2 -52.71 48.64 -14.73
C ALA A 2 -51.23 49.06 -14.62
N ALA A 3 -50.95 50.01 -13.73
CA ALA A 3 -49.59 50.47 -13.47
C ALA A 3 -48.75 49.33 -12.90
N ILE A 4 -47.69 48.95 -13.61
CA ILE A 4 -46.69 48.00 -13.14
C ILE A 4 -45.82 48.73 -12.11
N ASN A 5 -45.98 48.41 -10.83
CA ASN A 5 -45.08 48.91 -9.79
C ASN A 5 -43.70 48.27 -9.97
N LEU A 6 -42.71 49.10 -10.27
CA LEU A 6 -41.29 48.73 -10.34
C LEU A 6 -40.73 48.62 -8.92
N ASN A 7 -40.69 47.40 -8.36
CA ASN A 7 -40.09 47.12 -7.05
C ASN A 7 -38.56 47.00 -7.15
N GLY A 8 -37.88 48.06 -7.58
CA GLY A 8 -36.41 48.13 -7.54
C GLY A 8 -35.81 49.12 -8.54
N TYR A 9 -34.59 49.56 -8.25
CA TYR A 9 -33.78 50.41 -9.13
C TYR A 9 -33.42 49.68 -10.43
N VAL A 10 -33.67 50.32 -11.58
CA VAL A 10 -33.33 49.80 -12.92
C VAL A 10 -32.40 50.81 -13.59
N GLY A 11 -31.09 50.56 -13.49
CA GLY A 11 -30.04 51.32 -14.17
C GLY A 11 -29.18 50.43 -15.07
N PHE A 12 -28.41 51.02 -15.99
CA PHE A 12 -27.50 50.28 -16.90
C PHE A 12 -26.41 49.50 -16.15
N ASP A 13 -26.03 49.98 -14.96
CA ASP A 13 -25.17 49.33 -13.97
C ASP A 13 -25.77 48.03 -13.39
N SER A 14 -27.10 47.88 -13.41
CA SER A 14 -27.79 46.67 -12.96
C SER A 14 -27.95 45.59 -14.04
N ILE A 15 -27.52 45.84 -15.29
CA ILE A 15 -27.66 44.90 -16.41
C ILE A 15 -26.94 43.59 -16.12
N THR A 16 -25.75 43.63 -15.54
CA THR A 16 -24.98 42.42 -15.19
C THR A 16 -25.73 41.57 -14.16
N GLN A 17 -26.31 42.19 -13.13
CA GLN A 17 -27.12 41.50 -12.12
C GLN A 17 -28.46 41.00 -12.66
N GLN A 18 -29.05 41.70 -13.65
CA GLN A 18 -30.26 41.24 -14.35
C GLN A 18 -29.97 40.07 -15.28
N ILE A 19 -28.83 40.08 -15.99
CA ILE A 19 -28.35 38.96 -16.81
C ILE A 19 -28.05 37.76 -15.90
N GLU A 20 -27.38 37.97 -14.77
CA GLU A 20 -27.10 36.95 -13.77
C GLU A 20 -28.39 36.33 -13.23
N LYS A 21 -29.35 37.14 -12.75
CA LYS A 21 -30.68 36.66 -12.32
C LYS A 21 -31.46 35.92 -13.42
N LYS A 22 -31.32 36.35 -14.67
CA LYS A 22 -31.97 35.72 -15.83
C LYS A 22 -31.30 34.40 -16.21
N LEU A 23 -29.98 34.30 -16.11
CA LEU A 23 -29.19 33.08 -16.30
C LEU A 23 -29.45 32.07 -15.18
N LEU A 24 -29.49 32.52 -13.92
CA LEU A 24 -29.86 31.72 -12.75
C LEU A 24 -31.26 31.12 -12.89
N LYS A 25 -32.26 31.91 -13.34
CA LYS A 25 -33.63 31.42 -13.62
C LYS A 25 -33.72 30.48 -14.83
N ARG A 26 -32.86 30.65 -15.84
CA ARG A 26 -32.88 29.88 -17.08
C ARG A 26 -32.18 28.53 -16.94
N GLY A 27 -31.22 28.44 -16.01
CA GLY A 27 -30.29 27.31 -15.92
C GLY A 27 -29.24 27.35 -17.03
N PHE A 28 -28.12 26.68 -16.82
CA PHE A 28 -27.04 26.54 -17.81
C PHE A 28 -26.79 25.07 -18.15
N GLN A 29 -26.22 24.85 -19.34
CA GLN A 29 -25.95 23.51 -19.85
C GLN A 29 -24.45 23.29 -19.93
N PHE A 30 -23.98 22.15 -19.41
CA PHE A 30 -22.57 21.80 -19.42
C PHE A 30 -22.38 20.43 -20.08
N ASN A 31 -21.91 20.45 -21.33
CA ASN A 31 -21.59 19.24 -22.10
C ASN A 31 -20.12 18.82 -21.86
N VAL A 32 -19.90 17.61 -21.33
CA VAL A 32 -18.60 17.00 -21.06
C VAL A 32 -18.46 15.73 -21.88
N ILE A 33 -17.34 15.55 -22.58
CA ILE A 33 -17.01 14.30 -23.26
C ILE A 33 -15.96 13.52 -22.47
N VAL A 34 -16.08 12.19 -22.43
CA VAL A 34 -15.17 11.31 -21.69
C VAL A 34 -14.45 10.39 -22.65
N VAL A 35 -13.12 10.50 -22.70
CA VAL A 35 -12.26 9.83 -23.68
C VAL A 35 -11.15 9.06 -22.97
N GLY A 36 -10.83 7.85 -23.43
CA GLY A 36 -9.75 7.01 -22.87
C GLY A 36 -9.91 5.55 -23.23
N GLN A 37 -8.89 4.73 -22.97
CA GLN A 37 -8.91 3.29 -23.22
C GLN A 37 -10.12 2.58 -22.55
N THR A 38 -10.57 1.47 -23.13
CA THR A 38 -11.60 0.62 -22.52
C THR A 38 -11.14 0.08 -21.17
N GLY A 39 -12.09 -0.12 -20.25
CA GLY A 39 -11.81 -0.72 -18.95
C GLY A 39 -11.18 0.23 -17.91
N LEU A 40 -10.96 1.51 -18.24
CA LEU A 40 -10.46 2.52 -17.29
C LEU A 40 -11.52 3.06 -16.30
N GLY A 41 -12.78 2.65 -16.42
CA GLY A 41 -13.84 3.04 -15.48
C GLY A 41 -14.48 4.41 -15.77
N LYS A 42 -14.55 4.81 -17.05
CA LYS A 42 -15.22 6.04 -17.52
C LYS A 42 -16.65 6.17 -16.96
N SER A 43 -17.50 5.16 -17.22
CA SER A 43 -18.89 5.10 -16.75
C SER A 43 -18.99 5.09 -15.22
N THR A 44 -18.07 4.39 -14.53
CA THR A 44 -18.03 4.35 -13.06
C THR A 44 -17.69 5.72 -12.45
N LEU A 45 -16.74 6.46 -13.02
CA LEU A 45 -16.45 7.82 -12.57
C LEU A 45 -17.67 8.72 -12.73
N ILE A 46 -18.34 8.64 -13.88
CA ILE A 46 -19.56 9.41 -14.16
C ILE A 46 -20.60 9.17 -13.05
N ASN A 47 -20.89 7.91 -12.74
CA ASN A 47 -21.81 7.58 -11.65
C ASN A 47 -21.33 8.11 -10.30
N THR A 48 -20.01 8.12 -10.07
CA THR A 48 -19.38 8.62 -8.84
C THR A 48 -19.59 10.13 -8.66
N ILE A 49 -19.26 10.93 -9.68
CA ILE A 49 -19.32 12.41 -9.62
C ILE A 49 -20.75 12.88 -9.37
N PHE A 50 -21.75 12.25 -9.99
CA PHE A 50 -23.14 12.73 -9.91
C PHE A 50 -23.99 12.07 -8.85
N ALA A 51 -23.35 11.32 -7.94
CA ALA A 51 -24.05 10.65 -6.85
C ALA A 51 -25.24 9.77 -7.30
N ALA A 52 -25.30 9.34 -8.57
CA ALA A 52 -26.45 8.67 -9.16
C ALA A 52 -26.00 7.58 -10.14
N HIS A 53 -26.81 6.52 -10.28
CA HIS A 53 -26.55 5.46 -11.24
C HIS A 53 -27.10 5.89 -12.61
N LEU A 54 -26.30 6.68 -13.33
CA LEU A 54 -26.69 7.35 -14.58
C LEU A 54 -26.41 6.50 -15.81
N ILE A 55 -25.43 5.60 -15.72
CA ILE A 55 -24.98 4.71 -16.80
C ILE A 55 -24.71 3.35 -16.17
N ASP A 56 -25.14 2.25 -16.79
CA ASP A 56 -24.74 0.92 -16.31
C ASP A 56 -23.22 0.81 -16.28
N SER A 57 -22.63 0.55 -15.11
CA SER A 57 -21.21 0.29 -15.00
C SER A 57 -20.89 -1.10 -15.52
N LYS A 58 -20.38 -1.14 -16.75
CA LYS A 58 -20.09 -2.38 -17.46
C LYS A 58 -18.79 -3.01 -16.95
N GLY A 59 -18.90 -3.77 -15.86
CA GLY A 59 -17.88 -4.69 -15.37
C GLY A 59 -18.47 -6.10 -15.23
N ARG A 60 -17.63 -7.15 -15.28
CA ARG A 60 -18.08 -8.52 -14.97
C ARG A 60 -18.33 -8.64 -13.48
N VAL A 61 -19.53 -9.08 -13.09
CA VAL A 61 -19.82 -9.50 -11.72
C VAL A 61 -19.49 -10.99 -11.56
N ASN A 62 -19.70 -11.77 -12.62
CA ASN A 62 -19.40 -13.20 -12.70
C ASN A 62 -18.45 -13.53 -13.88
N VAL A 63 -17.68 -14.61 -13.76
CA VAL A 63 -16.69 -15.03 -14.77
C VAL A 63 -17.34 -15.39 -16.11
N ASP A 64 -18.57 -15.90 -16.07
CA ASP A 64 -19.34 -16.40 -17.22
C ASP A 64 -20.09 -15.30 -17.99
N GLU A 65 -20.09 -14.05 -17.51
CA GLU A 65 -20.75 -12.94 -18.19
C GLU A 65 -19.90 -12.41 -19.37
N PRO A 66 -20.47 -12.29 -20.58
CA PRO A 66 -19.75 -11.72 -21.72
C PRO A 66 -19.35 -10.25 -21.44
N PHE A 67 -18.16 -9.87 -21.90
CA PHE A 67 -17.63 -8.52 -21.68
C PHE A 67 -18.40 -7.52 -22.55
N ARG A 68 -19.23 -6.65 -21.95
CA ARG A 68 -19.96 -5.61 -22.69
C ARG A 68 -19.11 -4.34 -22.81
N GLN A 69 -18.87 -3.89 -24.05
CA GLN A 69 -18.10 -2.66 -24.37
C GLN A 69 -19.02 -1.55 -24.89
N THR A 70 -18.64 -0.28 -24.71
CA THR A 70 -19.30 0.86 -25.38
C THR A 70 -18.81 0.90 -26.82
N THR A 71 -19.71 0.66 -27.79
CA THR A 71 -19.38 0.55 -29.22
C THR A 71 -19.62 1.83 -30.01
N GLU A 72 -20.42 2.75 -29.48
CA GLU A 72 -20.79 4.01 -30.14
C GLU A 72 -20.77 5.19 -29.15
N ILE A 73 -20.69 6.42 -29.68
CA ILE A 73 -20.75 7.64 -28.87
C ILE A 73 -22.19 7.81 -28.35
N GLN A 74 -22.36 7.90 -27.04
CA GLN A 74 -23.67 8.02 -26.39
C GLN A 74 -23.73 9.25 -25.50
N THR A 75 -24.84 9.99 -25.55
CA THR A 75 -25.06 11.17 -24.70
C THR A 75 -26.08 10.85 -23.63
N VAL A 76 -25.71 11.09 -22.37
CA VAL A 76 -26.59 10.96 -21.21
C VAL A 76 -26.77 12.33 -20.58
N SER A 77 -28.03 12.75 -20.41
CA SER A 77 -28.38 14.05 -19.85
C SER A 77 -28.90 13.91 -18.43
N HIS A 78 -28.36 14.70 -17.51
CA HIS A 78 -28.82 14.78 -16.13
C HIS A 78 -29.14 16.23 -15.75
N LEU A 79 -30.24 16.43 -15.02
CA LEU A 79 -30.62 17.73 -14.48
C LEU A 79 -30.24 17.78 -13.01
N ILE A 80 -29.34 18.67 -12.66
CA ILE A 80 -28.89 18.93 -11.28
C ILE A 80 -29.55 20.23 -10.84
N GLU A 81 -30.18 20.24 -9.66
CA GLU A 81 -30.75 21.44 -9.05
C GLU A 81 -30.08 21.67 -7.70
N GLU A 82 -29.20 22.67 -7.61
CA GLU A 82 -28.50 23.05 -6.38
C GLU A 82 -28.71 24.54 -6.12
N ASN A 83 -29.10 24.90 -4.89
CA ASN A 83 -29.29 26.30 -4.46
C ASN A 83 -30.21 27.12 -5.38
N GLY A 84 -31.21 26.49 -6.01
CA GLY A 84 -32.16 27.13 -6.93
C GLY A 84 -31.63 27.33 -8.36
N ILE A 85 -30.44 26.79 -8.68
CA ILE A 85 -29.82 26.83 -10.00
C ILE A 85 -30.02 25.47 -10.67
N ARG A 86 -30.55 25.48 -11.90
CA ARG A 86 -30.73 24.27 -12.71
C ARG A 86 -29.55 24.10 -13.69
N LEU A 87 -28.71 23.11 -13.45
CA LEU A 87 -27.63 22.71 -14.35
C LEU A 87 -28.05 21.48 -15.15
N ARG A 88 -28.15 21.61 -16.48
CA ARG A 88 -28.27 20.47 -17.37
C ARG A 88 -26.88 19.99 -17.76
N LEU A 89 -26.44 18.90 -17.16
CA LEU A 89 -25.19 18.27 -17.54
C LEU A 89 -25.44 17.23 -18.61
N ASN A 90 -24.71 17.29 -19.71
CA ASN A 90 -24.68 16.23 -20.70
C ASN A 90 -23.31 15.57 -20.69
N ILE A 91 -23.30 14.25 -20.56
CA ILE A 91 -22.09 13.45 -20.56
C ILE A 91 -22.09 12.63 -21.84
N VAL A 92 -21.05 12.82 -22.64
CA VAL A 92 -20.84 12.11 -23.89
C VAL A 92 -19.80 11.02 -23.63
N ASP A 93 -20.25 9.77 -23.51
CA ASP A 93 -19.38 8.60 -23.36
C ASP A 93 -18.90 8.15 -24.74
N THR A 94 -17.59 7.96 -24.90
CA THR A 94 -17.01 7.51 -26.17
C THR A 94 -16.56 6.04 -26.09
N PRO A 95 -16.52 5.32 -27.22
CA PRO A 95 -15.83 4.05 -27.30
C PRO A 95 -14.39 4.17 -26.80
N GLY A 96 -13.87 3.11 -26.19
CA GLY A 96 -12.47 3.07 -25.81
C GLY A 96 -11.59 2.81 -27.02
N TYR A 97 -10.50 3.57 -27.15
CA TYR A 97 -9.50 3.35 -28.18
C TYR A 97 -8.39 2.42 -27.68
N GLY A 98 -7.71 1.70 -28.59
CA GLY A 98 -6.58 0.83 -28.24
C GLY A 98 -6.88 -0.67 -28.13
N ASP A 99 -8.14 -1.09 -28.32
CA ASP A 99 -8.56 -2.50 -28.24
C ASP A 99 -8.64 -3.20 -29.61
N GLN A 100 -8.59 -2.44 -30.71
CA GLN A 100 -8.67 -2.99 -32.06
C GLN A 100 -7.28 -3.33 -32.58
N VAL A 101 -7.20 -4.32 -33.49
CA VAL A 101 -5.94 -4.71 -34.14
C VAL A 101 -5.36 -3.55 -34.97
N ASN A 102 -6.24 -2.72 -35.56
CA ASN A 102 -5.88 -1.44 -36.16
C ASN A 102 -6.46 -0.29 -35.32
N ASN A 103 -5.60 0.50 -34.70
CA ASN A 103 -5.97 1.71 -33.95
C ASN A 103 -5.59 3.01 -34.69
N GLU A 104 -5.23 2.92 -35.97
CA GLU A 104 -5.02 4.12 -36.78
C GLU A 104 -6.29 4.97 -36.78
N ASN A 105 -6.13 6.27 -36.55
CA ASN A 105 -7.21 7.25 -36.62
C ASN A 105 -8.38 7.01 -35.65
N CYS A 106 -8.18 6.28 -34.56
CA CYS A 106 -9.21 6.00 -33.56
C CYS A 106 -9.83 7.27 -32.92
N TRP A 107 -9.14 8.41 -33.00
CA TRP A 107 -9.61 9.71 -32.52
C TRP A 107 -10.55 10.44 -33.51
N GLU A 108 -10.56 10.07 -34.80
CA GLU A 108 -11.31 10.78 -35.83
C GLU A 108 -12.82 10.84 -35.56
N PRO A 109 -13.51 9.76 -35.15
CA PRO A 109 -14.93 9.83 -34.83
C PRO A 109 -15.24 10.80 -33.68
N ILE A 110 -14.36 10.86 -32.68
CA ILE A 110 -14.49 11.74 -31.52
C ILE A 110 -14.32 13.20 -31.94
N ILE A 111 -13.29 13.51 -32.72
CA ILE A 111 -13.04 14.86 -33.22
C ILE A 111 -14.16 15.31 -34.16
N LYS A 112 -14.61 14.43 -35.06
CA LYS A 112 -15.74 14.69 -35.95
C LYS A 112 -16.98 15.05 -35.15
N TYR A 113 -17.31 14.27 -34.12
CA TYR A 113 -18.45 14.55 -33.24
C TYR A 113 -18.34 15.94 -32.59
N ILE A 114 -17.18 16.29 -32.01
CA ILE A 114 -16.97 17.62 -31.39
C ILE A 114 -17.17 18.75 -32.40
N LYS A 115 -16.59 18.62 -33.60
CA LYS A 115 -16.72 19.62 -34.68
C LYS A 115 -18.15 19.74 -35.22
N ASP A 116 -18.86 18.61 -35.32
CA ASP A 116 -20.25 18.57 -35.76
C ASP A 116 -21.15 19.27 -34.73
N GLN A 117 -20.94 19.03 -33.43
CA GLN A 117 -21.67 19.72 -32.36
C GLN A 117 -21.44 21.24 -32.38
N HIS A 118 -20.19 21.67 -32.61
CA HIS A 118 -19.85 23.08 -32.74
C HIS A 118 -20.53 23.71 -33.96
N SER A 119 -20.47 23.02 -35.09
CA SER A 119 -21.07 23.46 -36.36
C SER A 119 -22.60 23.52 -36.27
N ALA A 120 -23.24 22.59 -35.56
CA ALA A 120 -24.68 22.56 -35.33
C ALA A 120 -25.16 23.79 -34.52
N TYR A 121 -24.42 24.16 -33.47
CA TYR A 121 -24.70 25.37 -32.70
C TYR A 121 -24.54 26.64 -33.56
N LEU A 122 -23.40 26.76 -34.24
CA LEU A 122 -23.07 27.92 -35.08
C LEU A 122 -24.13 28.15 -36.18
N ARG A 123 -24.59 27.08 -36.84
CA ARG A 123 -25.66 27.17 -37.86
C ARG A 123 -26.95 27.74 -37.29
N LYS A 124 -27.36 27.32 -36.08
CA LYS A 124 -28.55 27.84 -35.41
C LYS A 124 -28.38 29.31 -35.00
N GLU A 125 -27.17 29.70 -34.59
CA GLU A 125 -26.87 31.09 -34.23
C GLU A 125 -26.90 32.05 -35.41
N LEU A 126 -26.44 31.60 -36.59
CA LEU A 126 -26.41 32.39 -37.82
C LEU A 126 -27.77 32.45 -38.57
N THR A 127 -28.80 31.72 -38.12
CA THR A 127 -30.11 31.68 -38.79
C THR A 127 -30.89 32.98 -38.56
N ALA A 128 -31.45 33.57 -39.63
CA ALA A 128 -32.18 34.85 -39.58
C ALA A 128 -33.43 34.82 -38.69
N LEU A 129 -34.17 33.69 -38.66
CA LEU A 129 -35.27 33.43 -37.73
C LEU A 129 -34.73 32.74 -36.48
N ARG A 130 -34.07 33.51 -35.61
CA ARG A 130 -33.47 32.98 -34.39
C ARG A 130 -34.55 32.52 -33.41
N GLU A 131 -34.51 31.26 -33.01
CA GLU A 131 -35.28 30.78 -31.85
C GLU A 131 -34.92 31.62 -30.62
N ARG A 132 -35.90 31.97 -29.79
CA ARG A 132 -35.67 32.74 -28.55
C ARG A 132 -34.66 32.06 -27.61
N TYR A 133 -34.50 30.74 -27.75
CA TYR A 133 -33.60 29.92 -26.95
C TYR A 133 -32.91 28.87 -27.84
N ILE A 134 -31.60 28.99 -27.99
CA ILE A 134 -30.77 27.98 -28.66
C ILE A 134 -30.18 27.08 -27.56
N GLN A 135 -30.36 25.77 -27.70
CA GLN A 135 -29.68 24.79 -26.86
C GLN A 135 -28.19 24.73 -27.23
N ASP A 136 -27.32 24.83 -26.22
CA ASP A 136 -25.88 24.75 -26.45
C ASP A 136 -25.45 23.29 -26.67
N THR A 137 -25.10 22.95 -27.90
CA THR A 137 -24.64 21.61 -28.27
C THR A 137 -23.13 21.44 -28.14
N ARG A 138 -22.37 22.53 -27.96
CA ARG A 138 -20.90 22.52 -27.98
C ARG A 138 -20.34 21.70 -26.82
N ILE A 139 -19.29 20.93 -27.08
CA ILE A 139 -18.56 20.23 -26.02
C ILE A 139 -17.64 21.24 -25.32
N HIS A 140 -17.82 21.42 -24.01
CA HIS A 140 -17.07 22.41 -23.24
C HIS A 140 -15.77 21.86 -22.65
N CYS A 141 -15.75 20.55 -22.33
CA CYS A 141 -14.63 19.91 -21.66
C CYS A 141 -14.51 18.45 -22.09
N CYS A 142 -13.28 17.97 -22.24
CA CYS A 142 -12.92 16.59 -22.46
C CYS A 142 -12.14 16.04 -21.26
N LEU A 143 -12.73 15.09 -20.54
CA LEU A 143 -12.03 14.32 -19.51
C LEU A 143 -11.25 13.20 -20.19
N PHE A 144 -9.92 13.30 -20.18
CA PHE A 144 -9.04 12.33 -20.82
C PHE A 144 -8.47 11.35 -19.78
N PHE A 145 -8.84 10.08 -19.88
CA PHE A 145 -8.51 9.03 -18.92
C PHE A 145 -7.18 8.37 -19.28
N ILE A 146 -6.22 8.47 -18.38
CA ILE A 146 -4.89 7.88 -18.47
C ILE A 146 -4.86 6.60 -17.64
N ALA A 147 -4.32 5.52 -18.22
CA ALA A 147 -4.15 4.26 -17.52
C ALA A 147 -3.10 4.38 -16.39
N PRO A 148 -3.34 3.80 -15.20
CA PRO A 148 -2.42 3.89 -14.06
C PRO A 148 -1.28 2.88 -14.20
N THR A 149 -0.43 3.03 -15.22
CA THR A 149 0.68 2.10 -15.48
C THR A 149 1.90 2.34 -14.60
N GLY A 150 2.02 3.54 -13.99
CA GLY A 150 3.20 3.94 -13.21
C GLY A 150 4.44 4.26 -14.06
N HIS A 151 4.37 4.08 -15.39
CA HIS A 151 5.49 4.28 -16.31
C HIS A 151 5.35 5.61 -17.05
N ALA A 152 5.03 5.56 -18.35
CA ALA A 152 4.95 6.69 -19.28
C ALA A 152 3.58 6.70 -19.98
N LEU A 153 3.21 7.83 -20.59
CA LEU A 153 2.08 7.89 -21.51
C LEU A 153 2.30 6.94 -22.69
N LYS A 154 1.25 6.25 -23.13
CA LYS A 154 1.38 5.43 -24.33
C LYS A 154 1.56 6.34 -25.55
N PRO A 155 2.31 5.91 -26.58
CA PRO A 155 2.44 6.69 -27.81
C PRO A 155 1.10 7.11 -28.43
N ILE A 156 0.09 6.23 -28.35
CA ILE A 156 -1.27 6.53 -28.81
C ILE A 156 -1.95 7.63 -28.00
N ASP A 157 -1.75 7.68 -26.68
CA ASP A 157 -2.34 8.71 -25.82
C ASP A 157 -1.78 10.09 -26.17
N ILE A 158 -0.49 10.18 -26.47
CA ILE A 158 0.18 11.43 -26.89
C ILE A 158 -0.45 11.97 -28.18
N VAL A 159 -0.67 11.11 -29.17
CA VAL A 159 -1.29 11.49 -30.45
C VAL A 159 -2.73 11.95 -30.25
N VAL A 160 -3.51 11.20 -29.48
CA VAL A 160 -4.93 11.53 -29.22
C VAL A 160 -5.04 12.83 -28.43
N LEU A 161 -4.24 13.01 -27.37
CA LEU A 161 -4.20 14.23 -26.55
C LEU A 161 -3.89 15.45 -27.40
N LYS A 162 -2.87 15.37 -28.26
CA LYS A 162 -2.50 16.45 -29.16
C LYS A 162 -3.67 16.85 -30.06
N LYS A 163 -4.32 15.87 -30.69
CA LYS A 163 -5.46 16.12 -31.59
C LYS A 163 -6.71 16.65 -30.87
N LEU A 164 -6.99 16.21 -29.65
CA LEU A 164 -8.13 16.70 -28.86
C LEU A 164 -7.88 18.11 -28.33
N SER A 165 -6.66 18.42 -27.89
CA SER A 165 -6.30 19.75 -27.36
C SER A 165 -6.47 20.89 -28.37
N GLU A 166 -6.51 20.58 -29.67
CA GLU A 166 -6.76 21.55 -30.75
C GLU A 166 -8.25 21.91 -30.92
N VAL A 167 -9.18 21.11 -30.38
CA VAL A 167 -10.62 21.24 -30.65
C VAL A 167 -11.50 21.37 -29.41
N VAL A 168 -10.99 21.06 -28.22
CA VAL A 168 -11.73 21.12 -26.94
C VAL A 168 -10.79 21.31 -25.76
N ASN A 169 -11.29 21.90 -24.67
CA ASN A 169 -10.56 21.99 -23.41
C ASN A 169 -10.34 20.59 -22.83
N VAL A 170 -9.08 20.14 -22.77
CA VAL A 170 -8.73 18.79 -22.26
C VAL A 170 -8.26 18.86 -20.81
N VAL A 171 -8.85 18.01 -19.97
CA VAL A 171 -8.46 17.79 -18.57
C VAL A 171 -7.99 16.34 -18.41
N PRO A 172 -6.70 16.09 -18.15
CA PRO A 172 -6.19 14.73 -18.02
C PRO A 172 -6.40 14.18 -16.60
N VAL A 173 -6.75 12.91 -16.55
CA VAL A 173 -7.23 12.23 -15.36
C VAL A 173 -6.61 10.83 -15.29
N ILE A 174 -5.76 10.57 -14.30
CA ILE A 174 -5.26 9.22 -13.98
C ILE A 174 -6.40 8.41 -13.38
N ALA A 175 -6.88 7.43 -14.14
CA ALA A 175 -7.97 6.56 -13.75
C ALA A 175 -7.49 5.45 -12.80
N LYS A 176 -8.39 4.96 -11.94
CA LYS A 176 -8.08 3.90 -10.95
C LYS A 176 -6.77 4.16 -10.20
N SER A 177 -6.57 5.39 -9.73
CA SER A 177 -5.33 5.79 -9.07
C SER A 177 -5.07 5.00 -7.77
N ASP A 178 -6.07 4.29 -7.26
CA ASP A 178 -5.99 3.31 -6.17
C ASP A 178 -5.12 2.08 -6.51
N SER A 179 -4.75 1.87 -7.78
CA SER A 179 -3.79 0.83 -8.17
C SER A 179 -2.33 1.27 -8.09
N LEU A 180 -2.06 2.53 -7.76
CA LEU A 180 -0.73 3.08 -7.56
C LEU A 180 -0.57 3.47 -6.09
N THR A 181 0.61 3.21 -5.52
CA THR A 181 0.98 3.82 -4.24
C THR A 181 1.05 5.34 -4.37
N LEU A 182 1.03 6.07 -3.25
CA LEU A 182 1.14 7.54 -3.28
C LEU A 182 2.43 8.00 -3.96
N GLN A 183 3.54 7.31 -3.70
CA GLN A 183 4.84 7.59 -4.34
C GLN A 183 4.82 7.33 -5.84
N GLU A 184 4.32 6.15 -6.27
CA GLU A 184 4.21 5.82 -7.70
C GLU A 184 3.29 6.80 -8.42
N ARG A 185 2.18 7.18 -7.79
CA ARG A 185 1.24 8.17 -8.33
C ARG A 185 1.90 9.52 -8.50
N ASP A 186 2.64 10.00 -7.51
CA ASP A 186 3.28 11.31 -7.56
C ASP A 186 4.44 11.31 -8.57
N ALA A 187 5.24 10.23 -8.62
CA ALA A 187 6.25 10.03 -9.67
C ALA A 187 5.62 9.97 -11.07
N PHE A 188 4.50 9.26 -11.22
CA PHE A 188 3.79 9.15 -12.49
C PHE A 188 3.18 10.48 -12.93
N LYS A 189 2.62 11.27 -12.01
CA LYS A 189 2.17 12.64 -12.28
C LYS A 189 3.30 13.51 -12.82
N GLN A 190 4.48 13.46 -12.21
CA GLN A 190 5.63 14.24 -12.68
C GLN A 190 6.10 13.80 -14.07
N ARG A 191 6.12 12.49 -14.34
CA ARG A 191 6.46 11.97 -15.68
C ARG A 191 5.47 12.45 -16.73
N ILE A 192 4.16 12.34 -16.46
CA ILE A 192 3.11 12.83 -17.38
C ILE A 192 3.30 14.33 -17.64
N LYS A 193 3.55 15.15 -16.61
CA LYS A 193 3.81 16.59 -16.78
C LYS A 193 5.00 16.85 -17.72
N SER A 194 6.11 16.13 -17.50
CA SER A 194 7.31 16.25 -18.33
C SER A 194 7.05 15.84 -19.79
N GLU A 195 6.30 14.77 -20.03
CA GLU A 195 5.95 14.31 -21.38
C GLU A 195 5.02 15.28 -22.11
N LEU A 196 4.02 15.81 -21.40
CA LEU A 196 3.11 16.82 -21.95
C LEU A 196 3.88 18.10 -22.35
N ALA A 197 4.82 18.54 -21.53
CA ALA A 197 5.69 19.66 -21.83
C ALA A 197 6.61 19.35 -23.03
N HIS A 198 7.23 18.17 -23.05
CA HIS A 198 8.12 17.72 -24.13
C HIS A 198 7.41 17.68 -25.49
N HIS A 199 6.16 17.22 -25.52
CA HIS A 199 5.35 17.14 -26.75
C HIS A 199 4.56 18.41 -27.07
N ASN A 200 4.72 19.48 -26.26
CA ASN A 200 4.04 20.77 -26.39
C ASN A 200 2.50 20.63 -26.47
N ILE A 201 1.94 19.79 -25.59
CA ILE A 201 0.49 19.55 -25.50
C ILE A 201 -0.12 20.59 -24.56
N LYS A 202 -0.97 21.46 -25.09
CA LYS A 202 -1.65 22.51 -24.30
C LYS A 202 -2.89 21.96 -23.64
N LEU A 203 -2.93 22.03 -22.31
CA LEU A 203 -4.08 21.59 -21.52
C LEU A 203 -4.77 22.78 -20.86
N TYR A 204 -6.04 22.60 -20.50
CA TYR A 204 -6.75 23.57 -19.70
C TYR A 204 -6.24 23.55 -18.24
N PRO A 205 -6.09 24.70 -17.55
CA PRO A 205 -6.39 26.06 -18.01
C PRO A 205 -5.27 26.66 -18.87
N TYR A 206 -5.65 27.46 -19.88
CA TYR A 206 -4.71 28.12 -20.79
C TYR A 206 -4.21 29.45 -20.23
N ASP A 207 -2.99 29.82 -20.61
CA ASP A 207 -2.45 31.15 -20.34
C ASP A 207 -3.04 32.16 -21.33
N SER A 208 -3.50 33.30 -20.80
CA SER A 208 -3.93 34.46 -21.58
C SER A 208 -3.40 35.73 -20.94
N GLU A 209 -2.92 36.66 -21.76
CA GLU A 209 -2.41 37.96 -21.33
C GLU A 209 -3.52 38.84 -20.73
N GLU A 210 -4.79 38.54 -21.05
CA GLU A 210 -5.98 39.25 -20.58
C GLU A 210 -6.41 38.86 -19.15
N LEU A 211 -5.82 37.81 -18.57
CA LEU A 211 -6.17 37.35 -17.21
C LEU A 211 -5.62 38.30 -16.16
N ASP A 212 -6.42 38.57 -15.12
CA ASP A 212 -5.97 39.31 -13.94
C ASP A 212 -5.05 38.46 -13.03
N GLU A 213 -4.42 39.09 -12.03
CA GLU A 213 -3.49 38.39 -11.12
C GLU A 213 -4.18 37.26 -10.33
N ASN A 214 -5.45 37.43 -9.96
CA ASN A 214 -6.18 36.40 -9.21
C ASN A 214 -6.50 35.20 -10.09
N GLU A 215 -6.91 35.43 -11.35
CA GLU A 215 -7.19 34.40 -12.34
C GLU A 215 -5.92 33.62 -12.72
N ARG A 216 -4.77 34.32 -12.84
CA ARG A 216 -3.46 33.67 -13.07
C ARG A 216 -3.07 32.75 -11.92
N ASN A 217 -3.17 33.25 -10.68
CA ASN A 217 -2.89 32.46 -9.47
C ASN A 217 -3.80 31.22 -9.37
N LEU A 218 -5.08 31.38 -9.70
CA LEU A 218 -6.02 30.26 -9.75
C LEU A 218 -5.61 29.24 -10.82
N ASN A 219 -5.26 29.68 -12.02
CA ASN A 219 -4.82 28.79 -13.10
C ASN A 219 -3.54 28.04 -12.73
N GLU A 220 -2.56 28.70 -12.11
CA GLU A 220 -1.35 28.04 -11.62
C GLU A 220 -1.66 26.98 -10.56
N SER A 221 -2.56 27.29 -9.61
CA SER A 221 -3.00 26.34 -8.60
C SER A 221 -3.63 25.09 -9.23
N ILE A 222 -4.46 25.26 -10.27
CA ILE A 222 -5.09 24.14 -11.00
C ILE A 222 -4.05 23.34 -11.77
N LYS A 223 -3.13 24.00 -12.48
CA LYS A 223 -2.03 23.32 -13.22
C LYS A 223 -1.14 22.50 -12.29
N SER A 224 -0.95 22.94 -11.04
CA SER A 224 -0.19 22.18 -10.05
C SER A 224 -0.82 20.82 -9.73
N LEU A 225 -2.15 20.71 -9.80
CA LEU A 225 -2.93 19.52 -9.45
C LEU A 225 -3.05 18.50 -10.61
N ILE A 226 -2.88 18.96 -11.85
CA ILE A 226 -3.02 18.18 -13.09
C ILE A 226 -1.77 17.29 -13.31
N PRO A 227 -1.91 16.01 -13.74
CA PRO A 227 -3.18 15.32 -13.98
C PRO A 227 -3.87 14.97 -12.67
N PHE A 228 -5.20 15.10 -12.66
CA PHE A 228 -6.00 14.67 -11.51
C PHE A 228 -5.87 13.17 -11.33
N ALA A 229 -5.76 12.68 -10.11
CA ALA A 229 -5.70 11.25 -9.83
C ALA A 229 -6.97 10.84 -9.09
N ILE A 230 -7.77 9.97 -9.70
CA ILE A 230 -9.14 9.70 -9.25
C ILE A 230 -9.40 8.22 -8.99
N VAL A 231 -10.39 7.99 -8.14
CA VAL A 231 -10.95 6.66 -7.87
C VAL A 231 -12.46 6.76 -8.04
N GLY A 232 -13.01 6.11 -9.07
CA GLY A 232 -14.46 5.99 -9.25
C GLY A 232 -15.03 4.84 -8.42
N SER A 233 -16.13 5.06 -7.71
CA SER A 233 -16.89 4.01 -7.03
C SER A 233 -18.39 4.30 -7.01
N GLU A 234 -19.18 3.26 -7.27
CA GLU A 234 -20.63 3.24 -7.01
C GLU A 234 -20.99 2.74 -5.61
N LYS A 235 -19.99 2.30 -4.85
CA LYS A 235 -20.18 1.79 -3.48
C LYS A 235 -19.88 2.89 -2.47
N ASN A 236 -20.73 2.98 -1.45
CA ASN A 236 -20.45 3.76 -0.26
C ASN A 236 -19.58 2.94 0.69
N VAL A 237 -18.60 3.60 1.29
CA VAL A 237 -17.74 3.08 2.36
C VAL A 237 -17.82 4.08 3.51
N ILE A 238 -17.89 3.57 4.74
CA ILE A 238 -17.88 4.42 5.93
C ILE A 238 -16.41 4.67 6.28
N ILE A 239 -15.99 5.92 6.25
CA ILE A 239 -14.67 6.38 6.69
C ILE A 239 -14.91 7.41 7.80
N ASP A 240 -14.36 7.18 9.00
CA ASP A 240 -14.48 8.07 10.15
C ASP A 240 -15.95 8.45 10.48
N GLY A 241 -16.86 7.47 10.39
CA GLY A 241 -18.30 7.66 10.61
C GLY A 241 -19.03 8.40 9.49
N LYS A 242 -18.34 8.85 8.43
CA LYS A 242 -18.94 9.50 7.26
C LYS A 242 -19.06 8.52 6.10
N SER A 243 -20.25 8.45 5.51
CA SER A 243 -20.46 7.69 4.27
C SER A 243 -19.84 8.43 3.09
N VAL A 244 -18.80 7.87 2.50
CA VAL A 244 -18.13 8.40 1.30
C VAL A 244 -18.15 7.37 0.17
N ARG A 245 -18.21 7.83 -1.08
CA ARG A 245 -18.07 6.92 -2.23
C ARG A 245 -16.62 6.51 -2.37
N GLY A 246 -16.34 5.22 -2.27
CA GLY A 246 -14.99 4.69 -2.28
C GLY A 246 -14.94 3.22 -2.66
N ARG A 247 -13.78 2.75 -3.14
CA ARG A 247 -13.57 1.33 -3.41
C ARG A 247 -12.88 0.71 -2.20
N ARG A 248 -13.49 -0.32 -1.62
CA ARG A 248 -12.82 -1.20 -0.65
C ARG A 248 -12.14 -2.32 -1.45
N ASN A 249 -10.82 -2.24 -1.60
CA ASN A 249 -10.05 -3.32 -2.21
C ASN A 249 -9.87 -4.45 -1.18
N ARG A 250 -9.35 -5.61 -1.61
CA ARG A 250 -9.07 -6.75 -0.72
C ARG A 250 -7.94 -6.46 0.30
N TRP A 251 -7.31 -5.29 0.23
CA TRP A 251 -6.09 -4.93 0.97
C TRP A 251 -6.28 -3.85 2.05
N GLY A 252 -7.49 -3.38 2.32
CA GLY A 252 -7.77 -2.50 3.48
C GLY A 252 -7.21 -1.07 3.39
N GLN A 253 -7.19 -0.35 4.53
CA GLN A 253 -6.48 0.93 4.68
C GLN A 253 -4.98 0.71 4.42
N PHE A 254 -4.28 1.73 3.90
CA PHE A 254 -2.82 1.65 3.74
C PHE A 254 -2.17 1.37 5.10
N PRO A 255 -1.26 0.38 5.20
CA PRO A 255 -0.46 0.16 6.40
C PRO A 255 0.28 1.44 6.78
N ARG A 256 0.39 1.71 8.08
CA ARG A 256 1.12 2.87 8.62
C ARG A 256 1.93 2.44 9.84
N ILE A 257 2.87 3.29 10.23
CA ILE A 257 3.74 3.03 11.37
C ILE A 257 3.01 3.37 12.68
N GLY A 258 2.98 2.41 13.60
CA GLY A 258 2.41 2.58 14.93
C GLY A 258 3.32 2.07 16.05
N VAL A 259 3.07 2.54 17.26
CA VAL A 259 3.79 2.13 18.49
C VAL A 259 2.80 1.51 19.47
N ALA A 260 3.09 0.29 19.92
CA ALA A 260 2.28 -0.39 20.93
C ALA A 260 2.44 0.28 22.30
N ILE A 261 1.33 0.48 23.01
CA ILE A 261 1.29 0.95 24.40
C ILE A 261 0.05 0.38 25.10
N GLY A 262 0.26 -0.47 26.10
CA GLY A 262 -0.82 -1.23 26.72
C GLY A 262 -1.55 -2.10 25.68
N ASP A 263 -2.87 -1.97 25.62
CA ASP A 263 -3.74 -2.62 24.63
C ASP A 263 -4.02 -1.76 23.39
N GLN A 264 -3.32 -0.63 23.25
CA GLN A 264 -3.50 0.33 22.16
C GLN A 264 -2.27 0.36 21.23
N ILE A 265 -2.47 0.98 20.07
CA ILE A 265 -1.46 1.37 19.09
C ILE A 265 -1.60 2.88 18.90
N LEU A 266 -0.50 3.61 19.08
CA LEU A 266 -0.39 5.01 18.69
C LEU A 266 0.00 5.09 17.21
N ASP A 267 -0.87 5.63 16.35
CA ASP A 267 -0.57 5.94 14.94
C ASP A 267 0.36 7.16 14.87
N LEU A 268 1.61 6.93 14.50
CA LEU A 268 2.62 8.00 14.46
C LEU A 268 2.34 9.03 13.36
N SER A 269 1.66 8.64 12.28
CA SER A 269 1.30 9.56 11.20
C SER A 269 0.27 10.59 11.66
N SER A 270 -0.63 10.20 12.56
CA SER A 270 -1.69 11.06 13.09
C SER A 270 -1.17 12.22 13.95
N ILE A 271 0.00 12.05 14.57
CA ILE A 271 0.65 13.04 15.46
C ILE A 271 1.88 13.69 14.84
N SER A 272 2.01 13.65 13.50
CA SER A 272 3.19 14.17 12.78
C SER A 272 3.49 15.64 13.08
N SER A 273 2.48 16.48 13.31
CA SER A 273 2.68 17.88 13.67
C SER A 273 3.36 18.05 15.04
N LEU A 274 3.15 17.12 15.98
CA LEU A 274 3.86 17.13 17.26
C LEU A 274 5.32 16.73 17.09
N PHE A 275 5.61 15.81 16.17
CA PHE A 275 6.99 15.49 15.78
C PHE A 275 7.70 16.68 15.14
N GLU A 276 7.06 17.42 14.24
CA GLU A 276 7.65 18.63 13.62
C GLU A 276 8.03 19.68 14.67
N LYS A 277 7.23 19.79 15.74
CA LYS A 277 7.46 20.72 16.85
C LYS A 277 8.59 20.28 17.79
N HIS A 278 8.64 19.00 18.15
CA HIS A 278 9.50 18.50 19.23
C HIS A 278 10.74 17.73 18.77
N VAL A 279 10.76 17.28 17.52
CA VAL A 279 11.86 16.50 16.93
C VAL A 279 12.26 17.13 15.58
N PRO A 280 12.85 18.34 15.57
CA PRO A 280 13.16 19.07 14.34
C PRO A 280 14.19 18.37 13.44
N GLU A 281 14.96 17.43 14.02
CA GLU A 281 15.91 16.59 13.30
C GLU A 281 15.21 15.57 12.38
N LEU A 282 13.97 15.17 12.72
CA LEU A 282 13.14 14.28 11.90
C LEU A 282 12.44 15.07 10.80
N LYS A 283 13.05 15.07 9.62
CA LYS A 283 12.50 15.77 8.44
C LYS A 283 11.26 15.05 7.90
N ASN A 284 10.18 15.81 7.66
CA ASN A 284 8.93 15.33 7.06
C ASN A 284 8.32 14.10 7.78
N PRO A 285 8.02 14.16 9.09
CA PRO A 285 7.52 13.02 9.85
C PRO A 285 6.23 12.43 9.26
N ALA A 286 5.36 13.27 8.68
CA ALA A 286 4.16 12.80 7.98
C ALA A 286 4.49 11.84 6.82
N SER A 287 5.56 12.11 6.06
CA SER A 287 6.02 11.23 4.99
C SER A 287 6.62 9.94 5.53
N VAL A 288 7.43 10.04 6.61
CA VAL A 288 8.10 8.88 7.22
C VAL A 288 7.09 7.93 7.86
N PHE A 289 6.15 8.44 8.66
CA PHE A 289 5.24 7.61 9.44
C PHE A 289 3.99 7.15 8.67
N SER A 290 3.73 7.72 7.49
CA SER A 290 2.71 7.21 6.57
C SER A 290 3.23 6.10 5.64
N GLN A 291 4.51 5.72 5.73
CA GLN A 291 5.04 4.58 4.98
C GLN A 291 4.38 3.27 5.43
N SER A 292 4.30 2.31 4.49
CA SER A 292 3.75 0.98 4.74
C SER A 292 4.71 0.04 5.46
N SER A 293 5.95 0.45 5.69
CA SER A 293 7.02 -0.32 6.33
C SER A 293 8.01 0.59 7.06
N LEU A 294 8.75 0.03 8.02
CA LEU A 294 9.71 0.76 8.84
C LEU A 294 11.01 1.13 8.11
N ASN A 295 11.25 0.65 6.88
CA ASN A 295 12.53 0.80 6.18
C ASN A 295 13.03 2.25 6.11
N LEU A 296 12.15 3.20 5.76
CA LEU A 296 12.54 4.61 5.69
C LEU A 296 12.95 5.13 7.07
N PHE A 297 12.19 4.84 8.11
CA PHE A 297 12.53 5.25 9.48
C PHE A 297 13.82 4.57 9.99
N MET A 298 14.00 3.28 9.71
CA MET A 298 15.23 2.53 9.98
C MET A 298 16.43 3.18 9.28
N SER A 299 16.30 3.69 8.05
CA SER A 299 17.41 4.34 7.34
C SER A 299 17.88 5.68 7.94
N LEU A 300 17.09 6.31 8.81
CA LEU A 300 17.42 7.63 9.40
C LEU A 300 18.50 7.59 10.48
N GLY A 301 18.85 6.39 10.96
CA GLY A 301 19.93 6.18 11.91
C GLY A 301 19.62 6.48 13.37
N LYS A 302 20.52 5.96 14.23
CA LYS A 302 20.38 5.94 15.69
C LYS A 302 20.03 7.29 16.33
N PRO A 303 20.60 8.44 15.94
CA PRO A 303 20.22 9.73 16.53
C PRO A 303 18.72 10.03 16.40
N ILE A 304 18.14 9.76 15.23
CA ILE A 304 16.72 9.99 14.97
C ILE A 304 15.84 8.99 15.70
N TRP A 305 16.25 7.72 15.80
CA TRP A 305 15.50 6.72 16.57
C TRP A 305 15.44 7.10 18.05
N GLN A 306 16.57 7.56 18.62
CA GLN A 306 16.66 8.00 20.02
C GLN A 306 15.83 9.26 20.27
N ALA A 307 15.90 10.25 19.39
CA ALA A 307 15.09 11.47 19.50
C ALA A 307 13.59 11.15 19.42
N THR A 308 13.20 10.29 18.48
CA THR A 308 11.82 9.79 18.33
C THR A 308 11.36 9.07 19.61
N ARG A 309 12.18 8.17 20.17
CA ARG A 309 11.85 7.44 21.41
C ARG A 309 11.68 8.39 22.59
N LYS A 310 12.61 9.33 22.80
CA LYS A 310 12.54 10.32 23.88
C LYS A 310 11.27 11.17 23.78
N PHE A 311 10.93 11.62 22.58
CA PHE A 311 9.68 12.34 22.36
C PHE A 311 8.45 11.48 22.64
N LEU A 312 8.43 10.22 22.19
CA LEU A 312 7.32 9.31 22.49
C LEU A 312 7.15 9.06 23.98
N GLN A 313 8.23 8.88 24.73
CA GLN A 313 8.20 8.77 26.19
C GLN A 313 7.66 10.05 26.84
N PHE A 314 8.07 11.22 26.35
CA PHE A 314 7.56 12.51 26.81
C PHE A 314 6.05 12.65 26.54
N ILE A 315 5.59 12.44 25.30
CA ILE A 315 4.20 12.70 24.89
C ILE A 315 3.20 11.67 25.45
N LEU A 316 3.67 10.45 25.75
CA LEU A 316 2.88 9.39 26.38
C LEU A 316 2.97 9.38 27.91
N SER A 317 3.80 10.23 28.51
CA SER A 317 3.89 10.35 29.97
C SER A 317 2.55 10.76 30.56
N ALA A 318 2.21 10.19 31.73
CA ALA A 318 1.02 10.56 32.49
C ALA A 318 1.01 12.05 32.85
N ASP A 319 2.19 12.70 32.93
CA ASP A 319 2.35 14.10 33.31
C ASP A 319 2.27 15.09 32.14
N THR A 320 2.21 14.59 30.89
CA THR A 320 2.23 15.45 29.69
C THR A 320 0.82 15.66 29.12
N PRO A 321 0.26 16.89 29.20
CA PRO A 321 -1.13 17.13 28.79
C PRO A 321 -1.34 17.20 27.28
N GLU A 322 -0.29 17.48 26.49
CA GLU A 322 -0.41 17.88 25.07
C GLU A 322 -1.15 16.85 24.18
N LEU A 323 -0.93 15.54 24.40
CA LEU A 323 -1.71 14.47 23.78
C LEU A 323 -2.79 13.90 24.72
N ARG A 324 -2.49 13.79 26.03
CA ARG A 324 -3.38 13.19 27.04
C ARG A 324 -4.74 13.89 27.10
N ASP A 325 -4.73 15.22 27.10
CA ASP A 325 -5.91 16.07 27.30
C ASP A 325 -6.52 16.55 25.97
N ASN A 326 -5.83 16.33 24.84
CA ASN A 326 -6.35 16.62 23.52
C ASN A 326 -7.26 15.48 23.04
N HIS A 327 -8.52 15.51 23.47
CA HIS A 327 -9.49 14.44 23.20
C HIS A 327 -9.66 14.14 21.69
N GLU A 328 -9.74 15.18 20.85
CA GLU A 328 -9.93 15.00 19.41
C GLU A 328 -8.75 14.27 18.76
N LEU A 329 -7.52 14.71 19.07
CA LEU A 329 -6.32 14.07 18.55
C LEU A 329 -6.16 12.65 19.11
N ARG A 330 -6.45 12.45 20.40
CA ARG A 330 -6.34 11.15 21.06
C ARG A 330 -7.27 10.10 20.44
N VAL A 331 -8.53 10.46 20.19
CA VAL A 331 -9.51 9.56 19.53
C VAL A 331 -9.05 9.17 18.13
N LYS A 332 -8.36 10.08 17.42
CA LYS A 332 -7.82 9.81 16.09
C LYS A 332 -6.51 9.00 16.14
N ALA A 333 -5.68 9.23 17.15
CA ALA A 333 -4.31 8.72 17.22
C ALA A 333 -4.19 7.32 17.84
N PHE A 334 -5.11 6.93 18.72
CA PHE A 334 -5.08 5.63 19.37
C PHE A 334 -6.07 4.66 18.76
N ILE A 335 -5.57 3.47 18.45
CA ILE A 335 -6.33 2.36 17.86
C ILE A 335 -6.17 1.15 18.79
N PRO A 336 -7.26 0.50 19.25
CA PRO A 336 -7.14 -0.72 20.02
C PRO A 336 -6.44 -1.82 19.21
N GLN A 337 -5.50 -2.56 19.82
CA GLN A 337 -4.73 -3.61 19.12
C GLN A 337 -5.63 -4.69 18.52
N LYS A 338 -6.71 -5.04 19.22
CA LYS A 338 -7.72 -6.01 18.76
C LYS A 338 -8.46 -5.60 17.47
N ASP A 339 -8.48 -4.30 17.18
CA ASP A 339 -9.17 -3.73 16.01
C ASP A 339 -8.19 -3.46 14.86
N ALA A 340 -6.90 -3.76 15.04
CA ALA A 340 -5.85 -3.57 14.06
C ALA A 340 -5.42 -4.89 13.42
N THR A 341 -5.05 -4.84 12.14
CA THR A 341 -4.32 -5.93 11.48
C THR A 341 -2.85 -5.53 11.39
N LEU A 342 -1.99 -6.33 12.00
CA LEU A 342 -0.54 -6.14 11.92
C LEU A 342 0.01 -6.68 10.59
N HIS A 343 1.13 -6.11 10.16
CA HIS A 343 1.80 -6.46 8.92
C HIS A 343 3.29 -6.74 9.18
N LEU A 344 4.00 -7.28 8.19
CA LEU A 344 5.46 -7.39 8.26
C LEU A 344 6.06 -5.99 8.53
N PRO A 345 6.94 -5.85 9.53
CA PRO A 345 7.42 -4.54 9.96
C PRO A 345 8.33 -3.85 8.93
N ALA A 346 8.98 -4.62 8.04
CA ALA A 346 9.84 -4.09 7.00
C ALA A 346 9.71 -4.92 5.71
N THR A 347 10.02 -4.28 4.58
CA THR A 347 10.36 -4.99 3.35
C THR A 347 11.78 -5.52 3.50
N ILE A 348 11.92 -6.85 3.58
CA ILE A 348 13.20 -7.51 3.84
C ILE A 348 13.92 -7.70 2.50
N GLY A 349 15.06 -7.03 2.32
CA GLY A 349 15.92 -7.21 1.15
C GLY A 349 16.61 -8.57 1.20
N ASP A 350 17.46 -8.75 2.21
CA ASP A 350 18.20 -9.97 2.49
C ASP A 350 17.92 -10.48 3.91
N TYR A 351 17.94 -11.79 4.07
CA TYR A 351 17.86 -12.49 5.35
C TYR A 351 19.05 -13.43 5.46
N THR A 352 19.78 -13.31 6.58
CA THR A 352 20.93 -14.14 6.91
C THR A 352 20.65 -14.82 8.23
N ASP A 353 20.83 -16.14 8.24
CA ASP A 353 20.71 -16.95 9.43
C ASP A 353 22.09 -17.31 9.97
N PHE A 354 22.27 -17.17 11.28
CA PHE A 354 23.54 -17.44 11.96
C PHE A 354 23.42 -18.66 12.85
N TYR A 355 24.48 -19.47 12.83
CA TYR A 355 24.60 -20.69 13.61
C TYR A 355 25.38 -20.44 14.91
N ALA A 356 24.95 -19.45 15.70
CA ALA A 356 25.75 -18.86 16.77
C ALA A 356 25.57 -19.46 18.17
N SER A 357 24.63 -20.40 18.37
CA SER A 357 24.53 -21.15 19.63
C SER A 357 25.50 -22.33 19.65
N LYS A 358 26.42 -22.33 20.64
CA LYS A 358 27.44 -23.38 20.79
C LYS A 358 26.82 -24.71 21.16
N GLU A 359 25.86 -24.70 22.08
CA GLU A 359 25.19 -25.89 22.56
C GLU A 359 24.33 -26.49 21.46
N HIS A 360 23.57 -25.67 20.72
CA HIS A 360 22.83 -26.12 19.54
C HIS A 360 23.78 -26.76 18.50
N ALA A 361 24.88 -26.07 18.17
CA ALA A 361 25.88 -26.58 17.24
C ALA A 361 26.51 -27.91 17.70
N SER A 362 26.76 -28.05 18.99
CA SER A 362 27.33 -29.25 19.61
C SER A 362 26.32 -30.40 19.65
N ASN A 363 25.05 -30.13 19.94
CA ASN A 363 23.98 -31.13 19.98
C ASN A 363 23.76 -31.74 18.59
N VAL A 364 23.51 -30.89 17.59
CA VAL A 364 23.36 -31.30 16.19
C VAL A 364 24.61 -32.04 15.73
N GLY A 365 25.79 -31.48 15.98
CA GLY A 365 27.05 -32.11 15.63
C GLY A 365 27.23 -33.51 16.23
N THR A 366 26.87 -33.68 17.50
CA THR A 366 26.92 -34.98 18.19
C THR A 366 25.99 -35.99 17.53
N MET A 367 24.76 -35.60 17.16
CA MET A 367 23.79 -36.49 16.52
C MET A 367 24.26 -36.98 15.14
N PHE A 368 24.95 -36.13 14.37
CA PHE A 368 25.33 -36.45 12.99
C PHE A 368 26.76 -36.97 12.82
N ARG A 369 27.70 -36.53 13.68
CA ARG A 369 29.15 -36.82 13.56
C ARG A 369 29.75 -37.49 14.80
N GLY A 370 28.97 -37.65 15.87
CA GLY A 370 29.45 -38.16 17.16
C GLY A 370 30.09 -37.08 18.03
N LYS A 371 30.22 -37.39 19.33
CA LYS A 371 30.61 -36.44 20.38
C LYS A 371 31.99 -35.80 20.16
N ASP A 372 32.94 -36.58 19.66
CA ASP A 372 34.33 -36.13 19.48
C ASP A 372 34.50 -35.15 18.30
N ASN A 373 33.54 -35.12 17.37
CA ASN A 373 33.56 -34.28 16.16
C ASN A 373 32.32 -33.37 16.06
N ALA A 374 31.78 -32.98 17.22
CA ALA A 374 30.54 -32.22 17.31
C ALA A 374 30.66 -30.85 16.62
N LEU A 375 31.67 -30.04 16.98
CA LEU A 375 31.90 -28.75 16.35
C LEU A 375 32.88 -28.88 15.17
N MET A 376 32.53 -28.26 14.05
CA MET A 376 33.46 -28.12 12.93
C MET A 376 34.56 -27.10 13.31
N PRO A 377 35.81 -27.25 12.82
CA PRO A 377 36.93 -26.41 13.25
C PRO A 377 36.69 -24.90 13.10
N ASN A 378 36.00 -24.48 12.04
CA ASN A 378 35.71 -23.07 11.75
C ASN A 378 34.73 -22.42 12.74
N TRP A 379 33.89 -23.19 13.44
CA TRP A 379 32.78 -22.68 14.24
C TRP A 379 33.24 -21.76 15.38
N ILE A 380 34.37 -22.08 16.03
CA ILE A 380 34.93 -21.26 17.12
C ILE A 380 35.73 -20.04 16.62
N HIS A 381 35.94 -19.92 15.32
CA HIS A 381 36.79 -18.87 14.72
C HIS A 381 35.98 -17.80 13.99
N LEU A 382 34.76 -18.10 13.56
CA LEU A 382 33.85 -17.16 12.92
C LEU A 382 32.39 -17.53 13.19
N PRO A 383 31.47 -16.55 13.25
CA PRO A 383 30.04 -16.82 13.36
C PRO A 383 29.54 -17.38 12.03
N VAL A 384 29.49 -18.72 11.93
CA VAL A 384 29.02 -19.41 10.72
C VAL A 384 27.58 -18.98 10.45
N GLY A 385 27.27 -18.68 9.19
CA GLY A 385 25.93 -18.32 8.76
C GLY A 385 25.73 -18.55 7.27
N TYR A 386 24.49 -18.44 6.82
CA TYR A 386 24.11 -18.66 5.42
C TYR A 386 22.97 -17.71 5.02
N HIS A 387 22.81 -17.50 3.72
CA HIS A 387 21.69 -16.71 3.20
C HIS A 387 20.39 -17.51 3.28
N GLY A 388 19.45 -17.03 4.09
CA GLY A 388 18.09 -17.55 4.13
C GLY A 388 17.24 -17.02 2.98
N ARG A 389 15.94 -17.32 3.01
CA ARG A 389 15.01 -16.89 1.95
C ARG A 389 14.09 -15.77 2.41
N ALA A 390 14.38 -14.54 2.00
CA ALA A 390 13.57 -13.37 2.35
C ALA A 390 12.09 -13.49 1.89
N SER A 391 11.82 -14.07 0.72
CA SER A 391 10.46 -14.15 0.17
C SER A 391 9.49 -15.04 0.96
N SER A 392 10.00 -15.92 1.82
CA SER A 392 9.21 -16.85 2.64
C SER A 392 9.12 -16.41 4.10
N ILE A 393 9.60 -15.22 4.43
CA ILE A 393 9.39 -14.63 5.76
C ILE A 393 7.95 -14.13 5.83
N VAL A 394 7.22 -14.62 6.83
CA VAL A 394 5.80 -14.33 7.04
C VAL A 394 5.57 -13.82 8.45
N LEU A 395 4.46 -13.10 8.63
CA LEU A 395 4.08 -12.59 9.93
C LEU A 395 3.55 -13.73 10.82
N SER A 396 3.74 -13.60 12.12
CA SER A 396 3.01 -14.34 13.17
C SER A 396 1.51 -14.52 12.82
N GLY A 397 0.99 -15.71 13.08
CA GLY A 397 -0.38 -16.13 12.75
C GLY A 397 -0.56 -16.65 11.31
N THR A 398 0.46 -16.57 10.46
CA THR A 398 0.40 -17.17 9.12
C THR A 398 0.53 -18.69 9.21
N ASN A 399 -0.43 -19.41 8.64
CA ASN A 399 -0.36 -20.88 8.56
C ASN A 399 0.83 -21.33 7.70
N ILE A 400 1.54 -22.36 8.18
CA ILE A 400 2.69 -22.94 7.49
C ILE A 400 2.29 -24.28 6.91
N LYS A 401 2.46 -24.43 5.59
CA LYS A 401 2.12 -25.67 4.91
C LYS A 401 3.26 -26.67 5.03
N ARG A 402 2.97 -27.90 5.46
CA ARG A 402 3.97 -28.98 5.50
C ARG A 402 4.60 -29.16 4.11
N PRO A 403 5.93 -29.01 3.96
CA PRO A 403 6.58 -29.13 2.67
C PRO A 403 6.60 -30.58 2.19
N ASN A 404 6.41 -30.75 0.88
CA ASN A 404 6.84 -31.98 0.20
C ASN A 404 8.24 -31.76 -0.35
N GLY A 405 9.08 -32.79 -0.33
CA GLY A 405 10.42 -32.74 -0.88
C GLY A 405 11.02 -34.12 -1.07
N GLN A 406 12.26 -34.14 -1.56
CA GLN A 406 13.05 -35.37 -1.61
C GLN A 406 13.62 -35.66 -0.22
N ARG A 407 13.56 -36.92 0.19
CA ARG A 407 14.09 -37.41 1.47
C ARG A 407 14.70 -38.79 1.27
N LEU A 408 15.77 -39.06 2.02
CA LEU A 408 16.44 -40.35 2.03
C LEU A 408 15.98 -41.16 3.25
N ILE A 409 15.36 -42.33 3.03
CA ILE A 409 14.89 -43.20 4.12
C ILE A 409 15.98 -44.17 4.58
N ALA A 410 16.74 -44.72 3.63
CA ALA A 410 17.85 -45.63 3.87
C ALA A 410 19.02 -45.27 2.95
N LYS A 411 20.27 -45.40 3.45
CA LYS A 411 21.49 -44.98 2.74
C LYS A 411 21.65 -45.60 1.35
N ASP A 412 21.18 -46.84 1.16
CA ASP A 412 21.38 -47.61 -0.08
C ASP A 412 20.14 -47.63 -0.99
N GLN A 413 19.18 -46.73 -0.78
CA GLN A 413 17.98 -46.61 -1.62
C GLN A 413 17.90 -45.24 -2.30
N PRO A 414 17.28 -45.15 -3.49
CA PRO A 414 16.98 -43.84 -4.10
C PRO A 414 16.13 -42.97 -3.15
N PRO A 415 16.29 -41.62 -3.20
CA PRO A 415 15.43 -40.73 -2.44
C PRO A 415 13.98 -40.84 -2.91
N ILE A 416 13.04 -40.65 -1.99
CA ILE A 416 11.61 -40.63 -2.30
C ILE A 416 11.07 -39.21 -2.20
N PHE A 417 10.04 -38.90 -2.99
CA PHE A 417 9.31 -37.63 -2.91
C PHE A 417 8.06 -37.78 -2.04
N GLY A 418 7.83 -36.86 -1.13
CA GLY A 418 6.63 -36.86 -0.28
C GLY A 418 6.70 -35.81 0.83
N PRO A 419 5.71 -35.80 1.74
CA PRO A 419 5.69 -34.87 2.87
C PRO A 419 6.85 -35.12 3.83
N SER A 420 7.38 -34.06 4.42
CA SER A 420 8.37 -34.15 5.50
C SER A 420 7.78 -34.90 6.72
N LEU A 421 8.57 -35.84 7.29
CA LEU A 421 8.24 -36.55 8.54
C LEU A 421 8.89 -35.94 9.76
N LYS A 422 9.88 -35.08 9.55
CA LYS A 422 10.67 -34.45 10.61
C LYS A 422 10.54 -32.94 10.50
N LEU A 423 9.31 -32.46 10.59
CA LEU A 423 9.01 -31.04 10.63
C LEU A 423 9.29 -30.51 12.04
N ASP A 424 9.94 -29.37 12.12
CA ASP A 424 10.49 -28.83 13.36
C ASP A 424 10.38 -27.31 13.39
N TYR A 425 10.49 -26.75 14.59
CA TYR A 425 10.67 -25.32 14.82
C TYR A 425 12.11 -25.04 15.21
N GLU A 426 12.55 -23.80 15.03
CA GLU A 426 13.79 -23.29 15.60
C GLU A 426 13.49 -22.00 16.35
N LEU A 427 13.71 -22.03 17.67
CA LEU A 427 13.58 -20.86 18.52
C LEU A 427 14.73 -19.91 18.26
N GLU A 428 14.41 -18.77 17.64
CA GLU A 428 15.39 -17.74 17.29
C GLU A 428 14.93 -16.33 17.67
N MET A 429 15.90 -15.42 17.63
CA MET A 429 15.66 -13.99 17.60
C MET A 429 16.42 -13.39 16.42
N ALA A 430 15.77 -12.47 15.71
CA ALA A 430 16.37 -11.75 14.59
C ALA A 430 16.46 -10.27 14.91
N PHE A 431 17.42 -9.58 14.31
CA PHE A 431 17.52 -8.14 14.39
C PHE A 431 17.42 -7.49 13.01
N PHE A 432 16.77 -6.33 12.95
CA PHE A 432 16.72 -5.50 11.76
C PHE A 432 17.94 -4.59 11.70
N VAL A 433 18.58 -4.55 10.53
CA VAL A 433 19.57 -3.54 10.22
C VAL A 433 18.87 -2.20 9.99
N GLY A 434 19.41 -1.14 10.62
CA GLY A 434 18.99 0.23 10.44
C GLY A 434 19.70 0.87 9.26
N VAL A 435 20.82 1.55 9.52
CA VAL A 435 21.68 2.11 8.47
C VAL A 435 22.53 0.98 7.89
N GLY A 436 22.57 0.86 6.56
CA GLY A 436 23.45 -0.09 5.87
C GLY A 436 24.91 0.38 5.84
N ASN A 437 25.69 -0.23 4.97
CA ASN A 437 27.05 0.16 4.61
C ASN A 437 27.22 0.08 3.09
N GLU A 438 28.18 0.82 2.55
CA GLU A 438 28.49 0.78 1.12
C GLU A 438 29.16 -0.54 0.73
N LEU A 439 28.94 -0.98 -0.51
CA LEU A 439 29.52 -2.22 -1.01
C LEU A 439 31.06 -2.13 -1.01
N GLY A 440 31.71 -3.04 -0.27
CA GLY A 440 33.16 -3.06 -0.12
C GLY A 440 33.68 -2.28 1.09
N GLU A 441 32.81 -1.64 1.87
CA GLU A 441 33.18 -0.93 3.10
C GLU A 441 32.68 -1.72 4.34
N PRO A 442 33.58 -2.41 5.07
CA PRO A 442 33.19 -3.17 6.26
C PRO A 442 32.77 -2.27 7.42
N ILE A 443 31.82 -2.75 8.23
CA ILE A 443 31.45 -2.10 9.49
C ILE A 443 32.42 -2.54 10.60
N PRO A 444 33.17 -1.62 11.25
CA PRO A 444 33.99 -1.96 12.41
C PRO A 444 33.12 -2.49 13.57
N ILE A 445 33.63 -3.46 14.34
CA ILE A 445 32.86 -4.11 15.41
C ILE A 445 32.38 -3.12 16.48
N GLU A 446 33.14 -2.05 16.72
CA GLU A 446 32.81 -0.97 17.65
C GLU A 446 31.59 -0.15 17.19
N GLN A 447 31.31 -0.15 15.88
CA GLN A 447 30.19 0.56 15.28
C GLN A 447 28.99 -0.35 15.04
N ALA A 448 29.16 -1.68 15.02
CA ALA A 448 28.13 -2.65 14.66
C ALA A 448 26.79 -2.42 15.39
N ARG A 449 26.80 -2.14 16.69
CA ARG A 449 25.58 -1.87 17.48
C ARG A 449 24.81 -0.64 17.01
N ASN A 450 25.44 0.33 16.36
CA ASN A 450 24.77 1.51 15.81
C ASN A 450 24.00 1.21 14.53
N HIS A 451 24.28 0.07 13.88
CA HIS A 451 23.57 -0.41 12.69
C HIS A 451 22.40 -1.33 13.05
N ILE A 452 22.21 -1.70 14.32
CA ILE A 452 21.12 -2.57 14.76
C ILE A 452 19.96 -1.69 15.25
N PHE A 453 18.82 -1.77 14.56
CA PHE A 453 17.62 -1.00 14.92
C PHE A 453 16.89 -1.63 16.12
N GLY A 454 16.58 -2.92 16.02
CA GLY A 454 15.80 -3.63 17.02
C GLY A 454 15.63 -5.10 16.66
N MET A 455 14.95 -5.83 17.54
CA MET A 455 14.84 -7.28 17.50
C MET A 455 13.37 -7.74 17.42
N VAL A 456 13.18 -8.95 16.89
CA VAL A 456 11.92 -9.69 16.84
C VAL A 456 12.16 -11.14 17.27
N LEU A 457 11.09 -11.82 17.68
CA LEU A 457 11.11 -13.29 17.79
C LEU A 457 11.04 -13.89 16.39
N MET A 458 11.65 -15.04 16.22
CA MET A 458 11.70 -15.72 14.95
C MET A 458 11.56 -17.24 15.12
N ASN A 459 10.81 -17.86 14.22
CA ASN A 459 10.73 -19.30 14.07
C ASN A 459 11.20 -19.69 12.67
N ASP A 460 12.37 -20.31 12.56
CA ASP A 460 12.88 -20.82 11.30
C ASP A 460 12.44 -22.27 11.07
N TRP A 461 11.24 -22.42 10.51
CA TRP A 461 10.61 -23.72 10.31
C TRP A 461 11.49 -24.63 9.47
N SER A 462 11.65 -25.87 9.94
CA SER A 462 12.69 -26.75 9.43
C SER A 462 12.16 -28.14 9.08
N ALA A 463 12.37 -28.58 7.85
CA ALA A 463 12.09 -29.94 7.41
C ALA A 463 13.39 -30.76 7.44
N ARG A 464 13.69 -31.37 8.59
CA ARG A 464 15.00 -31.98 8.90
C ARG A 464 15.39 -33.11 7.95
N ASP A 465 14.42 -33.88 7.49
CA ASP A 465 14.62 -35.01 6.57
C ASP A 465 14.93 -34.56 5.14
N ILE A 466 14.31 -33.47 4.68
CA ILE A 466 14.65 -32.82 3.41
C ILE A 466 16.04 -32.19 3.52
N GLN A 467 16.26 -31.40 4.58
CA GLN A 467 17.52 -30.72 4.85
C GLN A 467 18.71 -31.69 4.88
N ALA A 468 18.58 -32.80 5.61
CA ALA A 468 19.66 -33.79 5.75
C ALA A 468 20.09 -34.41 4.42
N TRP A 469 19.18 -34.51 3.44
CA TRP A 469 19.48 -35.03 2.11
C TRP A 469 20.16 -33.99 1.20
N GLU A 470 19.73 -32.74 1.25
CA GLU A 470 20.16 -31.71 0.29
C GLU A 470 21.40 -30.90 0.72
N TYR A 471 21.68 -30.78 2.01
CA TYR A 471 22.52 -29.68 2.51
C TYR A 471 24.01 -29.80 2.17
N VAL A 472 24.48 -30.98 1.75
CA VAL A 472 25.88 -31.17 1.37
C VAL A 472 26.04 -31.00 -0.14
N PRO A 473 26.92 -30.12 -0.63
CA PRO A 473 27.86 -29.26 0.11
C PRO A 473 27.37 -27.81 0.32
N LEU A 474 26.21 -27.43 -0.23
CA LEU A 474 25.84 -26.02 -0.42
C LEU A 474 25.12 -25.36 0.77
N GLY A 475 24.85 -26.12 1.83
CA GLY A 475 24.09 -25.66 3.00
C GLY A 475 22.58 -25.89 2.87
N PRO A 476 21.81 -25.54 3.91
CA PRO A 476 20.35 -25.70 3.93
C PRO A 476 19.66 -24.92 2.82
N PHE A 477 18.61 -25.49 2.20
CA PHE A 477 17.87 -24.83 1.13
C PHE A 477 16.35 -25.06 1.22
N LEU A 478 15.80 -26.10 0.59
CA LEU A 478 14.36 -26.41 0.62
C LEU A 478 13.89 -26.87 2.01
N GLY A 479 14.81 -27.36 2.83
CA GLY A 479 14.57 -27.70 4.23
C GLY A 479 14.24 -26.49 5.10
N LYS A 480 14.41 -25.26 4.61
CA LYS A 480 14.19 -23.99 5.34
C LYS A 480 13.27 -23.02 4.58
N ASN A 481 13.45 -22.89 3.26
CA ASN A 481 12.84 -21.81 2.48
C ASN A 481 11.31 -21.90 2.25
N PHE A 482 10.63 -22.88 2.87
CA PHE A 482 9.18 -23.05 2.76
C PHE A 482 8.40 -22.13 3.71
N GLY A 483 9.03 -21.61 4.76
CA GLY A 483 8.43 -20.64 5.66
C GLY A 483 9.32 -20.29 6.82
N THR A 484 9.37 -19.01 7.16
CA THR A 484 10.04 -18.48 8.36
C THR A 484 9.10 -17.46 8.99
N SER A 485 8.75 -17.59 10.26
CA SER A 485 7.80 -16.68 10.93
C SER A 485 8.53 -15.66 11.82
N ILE A 486 8.06 -14.41 11.85
CA ILE A 486 8.55 -13.40 12.80
C ILE A 486 7.43 -12.73 13.59
N SER A 487 7.72 -12.27 14.81
CA SER A 487 6.79 -11.43 15.58
C SER A 487 6.64 -10.04 14.94
N PRO A 488 5.47 -9.38 15.10
CA PRO A 488 5.17 -8.12 14.41
C PRO A 488 5.87 -6.90 15.03
N TRP A 489 6.16 -6.94 16.33
CA TRP A 489 6.67 -5.80 17.08
C TRP A 489 8.20 -5.80 17.14
N VAL A 490 8.82 -4.84 16.47
CA VAL A 490 10.27 -4.63 16.53
C VAL A 490 10.63 -3.89 17.82
N VAL A 491 11.20 -4.60 18.79
CA VAL A 491 11.67 -4.01 20.05
C VAL A 491 13.03 -3.37 19.82
N THR A 492 13.13 -2.05 19.99
CA THR A 492 14.38 -1.33 19.71
C THR A 492 15.51 -1.79 20.62
N LEU A 493 16.75 -1.80 20.12
CA LEU A 493 17.90 -2.21 20.93
C LEU A 493 18.07 -1.34 22.17
N GLU A 494 17.71 -0.05 22.08
CA GLU A 494 17.70 0.88 23.22
C GLU A 494 16.71 0.49 24.33
N ALA A 495 15.57 -0.14 23.97
CA ALA A 495 14.66 -0.68 24.97
C ALA A 495 15.28 -1.90 25.70
N LEU A 496 16.14 -2.65 25.02
CA LEU A 496 16.79 -3.85 25.53
C LEU A 496 18.10 -3.56 26.28
N GLU A 497 18.69 -2.37 26.12
CA GLU A 497 19.97 -1.99 26.75
C GLU A 497 20.03 -2.23 28.27
N PRO A 498 18.97 -1.97 29.07
CA PRO A 498 18.99 -2.27 30.51
C PRO A 498 19.14 -3.76 30.86
N PHE A 499 18.92 -4.65 29.90
CA PHE A 499 18.94 -6.10 30.08
C PHE A 499 20.19 -6.75 29.46
N LEU A 500 21.16 -5.94 29.04
CA LEU A 500 22.42 -6.44 28.51
C LEU A 500 23.18 -7.23 29.57
N VAL A 501 23.47 -8.50 29.27
CA VAL A 501 24.21 -9.41 30.15
C VAL A 501 25.25 -10.20 29.35
N GLN A 502 26.19 -10.82 30.06
CA GLN A 502 27.03 -11.85 29.47
C GLN A 502 26.17 -13.06 29.07
N GLY A 503 26.39 -13.60 27.88
CA GLY A 503 25.65 -14.76 27.38
C GLY A 503 25.72 -15.94 28.35
N GLN A 504 24.57 -16.52 28.64
CA GLN A 504 24.44 -17.68 29.54
C GLN A 504 24.65 -18.98 28.76
N GLN A 505 25.15 -20.00 29.46
CA GLN A 505 25.28 -21.35 28.90
C GLN A 505 23.89 -22.00 28.82
N GLN A 506 23.53 -22.59 27.68
CA GLN A 506 22.28 -23.33 27.54
C GLN A 506 22.31 -24.64 28.34
N THR A 507 21.18 -24.99 28.95
CA THR A 507 20.92 -26.24 29.68
C THR A 507 20.02 -27.17 28.85
N GLU A 508 19.81 -28.41 29.29
CA GLU A 508 19.01 -29.38 28.52
C GLU A 508 17.54 -28.97 28.36
N ASP A 509 16.97 -28.32 29.38
CA ASP A 509 15.61 -27.75 29.40
C ASP A 509 15.50 -26.44 28.60
N SER A 510 16.61 -25.90 28.08
CA SER A 510 16.65 -24.67 27.27
C SER A 510 16.96 -24.93 25.79
N ARG A 511 16.75 -26.16 25.29
CA ARG A 511 16.98 -26.54 23.88
C ARG A 511 15.97 -25.86 22.95
N GLY A 512 16.44 -25.44 21.78
CA GLY A 512 15.68 -24.55 20.87
C GLY A 512 14.87 -25.24 19.78
N SER A 513 14.84 -26.58 19.73
CA SER A 513 14.17 -27.34 18.67
C SER A 513 13.70 -28.72 19.14
N LEU A 514 12.69 -29.30 18.50
CA LEU A 514 12.27 -30.68 18.81
C LEU A 514 13.37 -31.68 18.45
N LEU A 515 14.18 -31.40 17.40
CA LEU A 515 15.35 -32.20 17.07
C LEU A 515 16.25 -32.39 18.30
N GLU A 516 16.51 -31.33 19.06
CA GLU A 516 17.35 -31.38 20.25
C GLU A 516 16.62 -31.97 21.46
N ILE A 517 15.38 -31.54 21.72
CA ILE A 517 14.62 -31.97 22.89
C ILE A 517 14.37 -33.49 22.84
N THR A 518 14.02 -34.00 21.66
CA THR A 518 13.70 -35.42 21.45
C THR A 518 14.92 -36.26 21.08
N TRP A 519 16.09 -35.62 20.96
CA TRP A 519 17.33 -36.26 20.52
C TRP A 519 17.16 -37.02 19.20
N ASN A 520 16.69 -36.31 18.16
CA ASN A 520 16.34 -36.83 16.84
C ASN A 520 15.25 -37.91 16.88
N GLY A 521 14.23 -37.72 17.73
CA GLY A 521 13.09 -38.64 17.89
C GLY A 521 13.40 -39.94 18.62
N GLN A 522 14.55 -40.02 19.31
CA GLN A 522 14.86 -41.14 20.20
C GLN A 522 14.02 -41.10 21.48
N ASN A 523 13.72 -39.89 21.95
CA ASN A 523 12.83 -39.61 23.08
C ASN A 523 11.53 -38.99 22.57
N GLU A 524 10.55 -38.85 23.46
CA GLU A 524 9.25 -38.22 23.20
C GLU A 524 9.00 -37.11 24.22
N ILE A 525 8.31 -36.06 23.79
CA ILE A 525 7.73 -35.06 24.70
C ILE A 525 6.29 -35.45 24.95
N GLU A 526 5.88 -35.45 26.22
CA GLU A 526 4.49 -35.69 26.64
C GLU A 526 3.81 -34.35 26.95
N PHE A 527 2.62 -34.16 26.39
CA PHE A 527 1.73 -33.03 26.65
C PHE A 527 0.50 -33.51 27.45
N GLU A 528 -0.30 -32.57 27.94
CA GLU A 528 -1.58 -32.90 28.60
C GLU A 528 -2.48 -33.77 27.70
N GLY A 529 -3.18 -34.74 28.30
CA GLY A 529 -4.09 -35.64 27.59
C GLY A 529 -3.42 -36.79 26.83
N ASP A 530 -2.26 -37.27 27.29
CA ASP A 530 -1.48 -38.38 26.70
C ASP A 530 -1.00 -38.13 25.25
N ILE A 531 -0.96 -36.86 24.82
CA ILE A 531 -0.45 -36.48 23.50
C ILE A 531 1.07 -36.53 23.54
N LYS A 532 1.69 -37.25 22.60
CA LYS A 532 3.14 -37.35 22.48
C LYS A 532 3.63 -36.76 21.16
N ARG A 533 4.83 -36.16 21.19
CA ARG A 533 5.49 -35.64 19.99
C ARG A 533 6.97 -36.03 19.93
N LYS A 534 7.41 -36.34 18.72
CA LYS A 534 8.83 -36.40 18.33
C LYS A 534 9.22 -35.22 17.43
N PHE A 535 8.29 -34.87 16.54
CA PHE A 535 8.36 -33.77 15.58
C PHE A 535 6.95 -33.20 15.45
N ILE A 536 6.81 -32.08 14.74
CA ILE A 536 5.53 -31.38 14.59
C ILE A 536 4.60 -32.18 13.67
N GLU A 537 3.35 -32.39 14.12
CA GLU A 537 2.27 -33.04 13.37
C GLU A 537 1.39 -31.99 12.65
N ASP A 538 0.53 -32.45 11.73
CA ASP A 538 -0.45 -31.54 11.12
C ASP A 538 -1.45 -31.06 12.17
N ASP A 539 -1.92 -29.82 12.02
CA ASP A 539 -2.79 -29.12 12.97
C ASP A 539 -2.15 -28.68 14.29
N ASP A 540 -0.89 -29.02 14.56
CA ASP A 540 -0.13 -28.43 15.66
C ASP A 540 0.11 -26.93 15.42
N GLU A 541 0.06 -26.14 16.50
CA GLU A 541 0.41 -24.72 16.51
C GLU A 541 1.60 -24.49 17.43
N VAL A 542 2.63 -23.81 16.92
CA VAL A 542 3.79 -23.40 17.72
C VAL A 542 3.70 -21.91 17.97
N VAL A 543 3.80 -21.50 19.23
CA VAL A 543 3.77 -20.11 19.65
C VAL A 543 5.03 -19.79 20.45
N LEU A 544 5.89 -18.94 19.89
CA LEU A 544 7.04 -18.41 20.61
C LEU A 544 6.65 -17.10 21.28
N THR A 545 7.02 -16.96 22.55
CA THR A 545 6.89 -15.72 23.32
C THR A 545 8.23 -15.39 23.98
N GLY A 546 8.44 -14.12 24.28
CA GLY A 546 9.67 -13.66 24.91
C GLY A 546 9.50 -12.28 25.49
N TYR A 547 10.18 -12.03 26.61
CA TYR A 547 10.16 -10.75 27.31
C TYR A 547 11.43 -10.55 28.14
N CYS A 548 11.75 -9.28 28.40
CA CYS A 548 12.71 -8.89 29.43
C CYS A 548 11.96 -8.49 30.71
N GLN A 549 12.39 -9.02 31.85
CA GLN A 549 11.79 -8.74 33.16
C GLN A 549 12.52 -7.58 33.86
N GLY A 550 11.83 -6.44 34.01
CA GLY A 550 12.27 -5.32 34.85
C GLY A 550 11.64 -5.34 36.25
N ASP A 551 11.95 -4.34 37.06
CA ASP A 551 11.31 -4.16 38.37
C ASP A 551 9.92 -3.54 38.20
N GLY A 552 8.88 -4.37 38.32
CA GLY A 552 7.48 -3.96 38.17
C GLY A 552 7.00 -3.73 36.72
N TYR A 553 7.80 -4.07 35.70
CA TYR A 553 7.40 -3.98 34.29
C TYR A 553 8.06 -5.06 33.41
N LEU A 554 7.52 -5.24 32.19
CA LEU A 554 8.02 -6.15 31.17
C LEU A 554 8.28 -5.41 29.85
N ILE A 555 9.29 -5.84 29.09
CA ILE A 555 9.43 -5.50 27.67
C ILE A 555 9.22 -6.78 26.86
N GLY A 556 7.99 -6.95 26.35
CA GLY A 556 7.58 -8.13 25.59
C GLY A 556 7.70 -7.94 24.08
N PHE A 557 7.85 -9.06 23.37
CA PHE A 557 7.95 -9.11 21.91
C PHE A 557 6.63 -9.47 21.21
N GLY A 558 5.57 -9.69 21.98
CA GLY A 558 4.34 -10.32 21.49
C GLY A 558 4.56 -11.80 21.17
N GLU A 559 3.81 -12.30 20.20
CA GLU A 559 3.85 -13.71 19.80
C GLU A 559 4.43 -13.88 18.39
N CYS A 560 5.21 -14.95 18.20
CA CYS A 560 5.52 -15.51 16.89
C CYS A 560 4.85 -16.89 16.78
N ALA A 561 3.66 -16.90 16.21
CA ALA A 561 2.80 -18.08 16.11
C ALA A 561 2.70 -18.59 14.67
N GLY A 562 2.49 -19.90 14.50
CA GLY A 562 2.10 -20.48 13.23
C GLY A 562 1.52 -21.88 13.40
N LYS A 563 0.41 -22.13 12.70
CA LYS A 563 -0.24 -23.44 12.65
C LYS A 563 0.19 -24.23 11.43
N ILE A 564 0.52 -25.51 11.62
CA ILE A 564 0.86 -26.42 10.52
C ILE A 564 -0.40 -26.90 9.81
N ILE A 565 -0.45 -26.72 8.49
CA ILE A 565 -1.53 -27.20 7.65
C ILE A 565 -1.07 -28.34 6.74
N SER A 566 -1.93 -29.37 6.64
CA SER A 566 -1.66 -30.57 5.86
C SER A 566 -1.52 -30.28 4.36
N ASN A 567 -0.80 -31.16 3.68
CA ASN A 567 -0.64 -31.12 2.23
C ASN A 567 -1.71 -31.94 1.49
N ARG A 568 -2.86 -32.24 2.12
CA ARG A 568 -3.94 -33.00 1.45
C ARG A 568 -4.38 -32.23 0.20
N ALA A 569 -4.05 -32.79 -0.96
CA ALA A 569 -4.65 -32.39 -2.22
C ALA A 569 -6.17 -32.49 -2.07
N LYS A 570 -6.90 -31.43 -2.42
CA LYS A 570 -8.29 -31.59 -2.83
C LYS A 570 -8.33 -32.31 -4.16
#